data_AF-A0A959DGT3-F1
#
_entry.id   AF-A0A959DGT3-F1
#
_cell.length_a   1.000
_cell.length_b   1.000
_cell.length_c   1.000
_cell.angle_alpha   90.00
_cell.angle_beta   90.00
_cell.angle_gamma   90.00
#
_symmetry.space_group_name_H-M   'P 1'
#
loop_
_entity.id
_entity.type
_entity.pdbx_description
1 polymer ?
#
loop_
_entity_poly.entity_id
_entity_poly.type
_entity_poly.pdbx_seq_one_letter_code
_entity_poly.pdbx_strand_id
1 'polypeptide(L)'
;MWTTKATYWLENDGSFAEGILLLQEKGISTRHLAPKSSKHLVTPAMKSALRNQVDHLLKSEHPNTPVPPLRPPRNGFEDQTETELIEVKKLRDRGKRLMKQRSRLHAMLCTAGSDEERYDVAYEMCVKVQPDIDQVYQAVRAWEESGDIPSAIEQDDIVEATVKKMLRRDSIKVRLSQLRSKLKKPGLSPDLQQQYEQEMSDKINELARLEGELGL
;
A
#
# COMPACT_ATOMS: atom_id res chain seq x y z
N MET A 1 -9.22 -46.22 -11.83
CA MET A 1 -10.60 -45.66 -11.83
C MET A 1 -10.61 -44.15 -11.60
N TRP A 2 -9.86 -43.62 -10.63
CA TRP A 2 -9.81 -42.18 -10.38
C TRP A 2 -9.39 -41.35 -11.60
N THR A 3 -8.33 -41.76 -12.30
CA THR A 3 -7.82 -41.07 -13.51
C THR A 3 -8.89 -40.91 -14.60
N THR A 4 -9.68 -41.95 -14.85
CA THR A 4 -10.80 -41.92 -15.81
C THR A 4 -11.88 -40.92 -15.37
N LYS A 5 -12.24 -40.91 -14.08
CA LYS A 5 -13.23 -39.96 -13.53
C LYS A 5 -12.72 -38.51 -13.61
N ALA A 6 -11.45 -38.28 -13.27
CA ALA A 6 -10.83 -36.96 -13.29
C ALA A 6 -10.70 -36.39 -14.72
N THR A 7 -10.32 -37.24 -15.68
CA THR A 7 -10.25 -36.85 -17.11
C THR A 7 -11.64 -36.49 -17.64
N TYR A 8 -12.64 -37.34 -17.39
CA TYR A 8 -14.03 -37.08 -17.77
C TYR A 8 -14.57 -35.78 -17.17
N TRP A 9 -14.28 -35.51 -15.89
CA TRP A 9 -14.71 -34.29 -15.21
C TRP A 9 -14.06 -33.02 -15.80
N LEU A 10 -12.77 -33.09 -16.17
CA LEU A 10 -12.07 -31.98 -16.81
C LEU A 10 -12.63 -31.70 -18.22
N GLU A 11 -12.89 -32.73 -19.02
CA GLU A 11 -13.38 -32.59 -20.40
C GLU A 11 -14.82 -32.10 -20.46
N ASN A 12 -15.68 -32.52 -19.53
CA ASN A 12 -17.12 -32.22 -19.54
C ASN A 12 -17.54 -31.04 -18.63
N ASP A 13 -16.57 -30.24 -18.17
CA ASP A 13 -16.79 -29.13 -17.25
C ASP A 13 -17.64 -29.47 -16.01
N GLY A 14 -17.31 -30.60 -15.37
CA GLY A 14 -18.09 -31.15 -14.27
C GLY A 14 -18.26 -30.20 -13.06
N SER A 15 -19.14 -30.60 -12.15
CA SER A 15 -19.56 -29.71 -11.06
C SER A 15 -18.43 -29.47 -10.04
N PHE A 16 -18.48 -28.35 -9.33
CA PHE A 16 -17.49 -28.03 -8.29
C PHE A 16 -17.49 -29.06 -7.15
N ALA A 17 -18.67 -29.62 -6.83
CA ALA A 17 -18.81 -30.66 -5.82
C ALA A 17 -18.13 -31.98 -6.24
N GLU A 18 -18.29 -32.39 -7.50
CA GLU A 18 -17.60 -33.56 -8.05
C GLU A 18 -16.08 -33.39 -8.02
N GLY A 19 -15.57 -32.20 -8.33
CA GLY A 19 -14.13 -31.90 -8.26
C GLY A 19 -13.58 -32.01 -6.83
N ILE A 20 -14.35 -31.61 -5.82
CA ILE A 20 -13.96 -31.76 -4.40
C ILE A 20 -13.92 -33.24 -4.00
N LEU A 21 -14.88 -34.05 -4.46
CA LEU A 21 -14.88 -35.50 -4.20
C LEU A 21 -13.66 -36.17 -4.82
N LEU A 22 -13.26 -35.76 -6.03
CA LEU A 22 -12.04 -36.26 -6.67
C LEU A 22 -10.79 -35.96 -5.84
N LEU A 23 -10.67 -34.78 -5.24
CA LEU A 23 -9.55 -34.46 -4.35
C LEU A 23 -9.59 -35.27 -3.04
N GLN A 24 -10.78 -35.49 -2.48
CA GLN A 24 -10.95 -36.32 -1.27
C GLN A 24 -10.61 -37.79 -1.53
N GLU A 25 -10.98 -38.35 -2.69
CA GLU A 25 -10.60 -39.71 -3.11
C GLU A 25 -9.06 -39.87 -3.19
N LYS A 26 -8.31 -38.78 -3.38
CA LYS A 26 -6.83 -38.75 -3.34
C LYS A 26 -6.23 -38.43 -1.97
N GLY A 27 -7.04 -38.35 -0.93
CA GLY A 27 -6.59 -38.03 0.43
C GLY A 27 -6.17 -36.57 0.63
N ILE A 28 -6.53 -35.67 -0.29
CA ILE A 28 -6.19 -34.24 -0.18
C ILE A 28 -7.23 -33.56 0.71
N SER A 29 -6.74 -32.79 1.68
CA SER A 29 -7.61 -32.06 2.61
C SER A 29 -8.36 -30.94 1.89
N THR A 30 -9.67 -31.13 1.74
CA THR A 30 -10.58 -30.13 1.16
C THR A 30 -11.39 -29.38 2.22
N ARG A 31 -10.97 -29.39 3.50
CA ARG A 31 -11.70 -28.73 4.61
C ARG A 31 -12.01 -27.24 4.35
N HIS A 32 -11.16 -26.56 3.59
CA HIS A 32 -11.33 -25.15 3.21
C HIS A 32 -12.26 -24.94 1.99
N LEU A 33 -12.56 -26.00 1.24
CA LEU A 33 -13.42 -26.01 0.05
C LEU A 33 -14.80 -26.63 0.32
N ALA A 34 -14.90 -27.55 1.28
CA ALA A 34 -16.14 -28.24 1.65
C ALA A 34 -17.29 -27.30 2.08
N PRO A 35 -17.07 -26.20 2.84
CA PRO A 35 -18.14 -25.25 3.16
C PRO A 35 -18.62 -24.41 1.96
N LYS A 36 -17.92 -24.51 0.82
CA LYS A 36 -18.18 -23.73 -0.39
C LYS A 36 -18.87 -24.57 -1.48
N SER A 37 -18.92 -25.90 -1.34
CA SER A 37 -19.63 -26.78 -2.28
C SER A 37 -21.15 -26.66 -2.18
N SER A 38 -21.68 -26.23 -1.03
CA SER A 38 -23.11 -26.01 -0.77
C SER A 38 -23.58 -24.57 -1.03
N LYS A 39 -22.67 -23.66 -1.41
CA LYS A 39 -23.02 -22.26 -1.71
C LYS A 39 -23.53 -22.15 -3.15
N HIS A 40 -24.61 -21.37 -3.33
CA HIS A 40 -25.28 -21.18 -4.62
C HIS A 40 -24.42 -20.49 -5.69
N LEU A 41 -23.30 -19.86 -5.30
CA LEU A 41 -22.35 -19.22 -6.19
C LEU A 41 -20.91 -19.68 -5.91
N VAL A 42 -20.39 -20.50 -6.81
CA VAL A 42 -18.96 -20.79 -6.95
C VAL A 42 -18.40 -19.80 -7.97
N THR A 43 -17.38 -19.03 -7.59
CA THR A 43 -16.76 -18.07 -8.52
C THR A 43 -15.95 -18.81 -9.60
N PRO A 44 -15.84 -18.28 -10.83
CA PRO A 44 -15.03 -18.89 -11.89
C PRO A 44 -13.57 -19.11 -11.48
N ALA A 45 -12.99 -18.18 -10.71
CA ALA A 45 -11.64 -18.29 -10.18
C ALA A 45 -11.45 -19.47 -9.20
N MET A 46 -12.49 -19.81 -8.43
CA MET A 46 -12.44 -20.96 -7.54
C MET A 46 -12.55 -22.28 -8.32
N LYS A 47 -13.42 -22.33 -9.33
CA LYS A 47 -13.55 -23.52 -10.20
C LYS A 47 -12.26 -23.74 -10.99
N SER A 48 -11.61 -22.69 -11.50
CA SER A 48 -10.32 -22.81 -12.20
C SER A 48 -9.19 -23.29 -11.30
N ALA A 49 -9.10 -22.78 -10.06
CA ALA A 49 -8.12 -23.25 -9.08
C ALA A 49 -8.29 -24.75 -8.77
N LEU A 50 -9.53 -25.20 -8.57
CA LEU A 50 -9.85 -26.62 -8.37
C LEU A 50 -9.47 -27.47 -9.59
N ARG A 51 -9.79 -27.00 -10.80
CA ARG A 51 -9.43 -27.68 -12.05
C ARG A 51 -7.92 -27.84 -12.21
N ASN A 52 -7.15 -26.79 -11.93
CA ASN A 52 -5.68 -26.84 -12.00
C ASN A 52 -5.11 -27.86 -11.01
N GLN A 53 -5.69 -27.98 -9.82
CA GLN A 53 -5.25 -28.94 -8.81
C GLN A 53 -5.52 -30.39 -9.24
N VAL A 54 -6.70 -30.67 -9.80
CA VAL A 54 -7.04 -32.01 -10.33
C VAL A 54 -6.16 -32.37 -11.54
N ASP A 55 -5.94 -31.44 -12.47
CA ASP A 55 -5.07 -31.62 -13.64
C ASP A 55 -3.62 -31.88 -13.27
N HIS A 56 -3.08 -31.14 -12.28
CA HIS A 56 -1.73 -31.37 -11.76
C HIS A 56 -1.57 -32.79 -11.18
N LEU A 57 -2.57 -33.26 -10.44
CA LEU A 57 -2.55 -34.62 -9.87
C LEU A 57 -2.62 -35.68 -10.96
N LEU A 58 -3.48 -35.50 -11.98
CA LEU A 58 -3.57 -36.39 -13.13
C LEU A 58 -2.22 -36.52 -13.85
N LYS A 59 -1.53 -35.40 -14.08
CA LYS A 59 -0.20 -35.34 -14.70
C LYS A 59 0.88 -36.00 -13.86
N SER A 60 0.79 -35.91 -12.54
CA SER A 60 1.74 -36.57 -11.62
C SER A 60 1.63 -38.10 -11.59
N GLU A 61 0.48 -38.68 -11.99
CA GLU A 61 0.28 -40.15 -12.00
C GLU A 61 0.74 -40.83 -13.29
N HIS A 62 0.99 -40.08 -14.37
CA HIS A 62 1.45 -40.61 -15.64
C HIS A 62 2.87 -40.10 -15.96
N PRO A 63 3.94 -40.83 -15.58
CA PRO A 63 5.32 -40.36 -15.72
C PRO A 63 5.84 -40.34 -17.18
N ASN A 64 5.04 -40.72 -18.17
CA ASN A 64 5.46 -40.82 -19.58
C ASN A 64 5.06 -39.62 -20.43
N THR A 65 5.29 -38.40 -19.93
CA THR A 65 5.40 -37.21 -20.79
C THR A 65 6.75 -36.60 -20.48
N PRO A 66 7.62 -36.31 -21.47
CA PRO A 66 8.92 -35.72 -21.20
C PRO A 66 8.70 -34.41 -20.45
N VAL A 67 9.02 -34.46 -19.15
CA VAL A 67 8.92 -33.33 -18.24
C VAL A 67 9.89 -32.29 -18.79
N PRO A 68 9.42 -31.12 -19.28
CA PRO A 68 10.33 -29.99 -19.42
C PRO A 68 10.92 -29.78 -18.02
N PRO A 69 12.25 -29.65 -17.88
CA PRO A 69 12.92 -29.68 -16.59
C PRO A 69 12.14 -28.83 -15.60
N LEU A 70 11.71 -29.47 -14.50
CA LEU A 70 11.06 -28.83 -13.37
C LEU A 70 11.90 -27.61 -13.03
N ARG A 71 11.41 -26.44 -13.43
CA ARG A 71 11.88 -25.21 -12.83
C ARG A 71 11.63 -25.41 -11.34
N PRO A 72 12.63 -25.17 -10.48
CA PRO A 72 12.43 -25.26 -9.05
C PRO A 72 11.14 -24.51 -8.70
N PRO A 73 10.36 -24.96 -7.70
CA PRO A 73 9.27 -24.15 -7.18
C PRO A 73 9.88 -22.76 -6.98
N ARG A 74 9.35 -21.78 -7.72
CA ARG A 74 9.67 -20.38 -7.49
C ARG A 74 9.17 -20.17 -6.07
N ASN A 75 10.05 -20.43 -5.11
CA ASN A 75 9.89 -19.95 -3.76
C ASN A 75 9.44 -18.51 -3.96
N GLY A 76 8.24 -18.20 -3.45
CA GLY A 76 7.79 -16.83 -3.38
C GLY A 76 8.94 -16.00 -2.83
N PHE A 77 9.04 -14.76 -3.32
CA PHE A 77 10.21 -13.90 -3.17
C PHE A 77 11.38 -14.29 -4.09
N GLU A 78 11.12 -14.39 -5.40
CA GLU A 78 12.05 -13.65 -6.26
C GLU A 78 11.85 -12.19 -5.87
N ASP A 79 12.85 -11.70 -5.15
CA ASP A 79 13.15 -10.30 -4.95
C ASP A 79 13.25 -9.70 -6.37
N GLN A 80 12.09 -9.39 -6.96
CA GLN A 80 11.97 -8.35 -7.96
C GLN A 80 12.36 -7.06 -7.23
N THR A 81 13.66 -6.93 -6.99
CA THR A 81 14.38 -5.68 -7.18
C THR A 81 14.43 -5.37 -8.69
N GLU A 82 13.30 -5.59 -9.39
CA GLU A 82 12.89 -4.64 -10.41
C GLU A 82 12.99 -3.30 -9.72
N THR A 83 13.71 -2.40 -10.34
CA THR A 83 13.88 -1.04 -9.87
C THR A 83 12.51 -0.41 -9.90
N GLU A 84 11.70 -0.64 -8.86
CA GLU A 84 10.36 -0.10 -8.74
C GLU A 84 10.57 1.41 -8.84
N LEU A 85 10.01 1.99 -9.91
CA LEU A 85 10.11 3.42 -10.16
C LEU A 85 9.75 4.12 -8.86
N ILE A 86 10.62 5.03 -8.41
CA ILE A 86 10.52 5.70 -7.11
C ILE A 86 9.11 6.27 -6.91
N GLU A 87 8.47 6.70 -7.99
CA GLU A 87 7.11 7.24 -8.05
C GLU A 87 6.02 6.21 -7.73
N VAL A 88 6.13 4.98 -8.23
CA VAL A 88 5.17 3.90 -7.92
C VAL A 88 5.31 3.48 -6.47
N LYS A 89 6.54 3.42 -5.96
CA LYS A 89 6.79 3.17 -4.54
C LYS A 89 6.17 4.27 -3.66
N LYS A 90 6.33 5.55 -4.05
CA LYS A 90 5.66 6.68 -3.38
C LYS A 90 4.14 6.53 -3.39
N LEU A 91 3.54 6.12 -4.52
CA LEU A 91 2.10 5.87 -4.63
C LEU A 91 1.66 4.73 -3.68
N ARG A 92 2.36 3.60 -3.66
CA ARG A 92 2.05 2.50 -2.74
C ARG A 92 2.15 2.93 -1.28
N ASP A 93 3.18 3.69 -0.93
CA ASP A 93 3.36 4.20 0.43
C ASP A 93 2.27 5.23 0.80
N ARG A 94 1.84 6.08 -0.13
CA ARG A 94 0.66 6.95 0.03
C ARG A 94 -0.60 6.12 0.27
N GLY A 95 -0.84 5.09 -0.53
CA GLY A 95 -1.97 4.17 -0.37
C GLY A 95 -1.99 3.49 1.00
N LYS A 96 -0.83 3.06 1.52
CA LYS A 96 -0.72 2.51 2.89
C LYS A 96 -1.09 3.54 3.96
N ARG A 97 -0.65 4.80 3.81
CA ARG A 97 -0.99 5.89 4.75
C ARG A 97 -2.48 6.18 4.75
N LEU A 98 -3.10 6.31 3.59
CA LEU A 98 -4.54 6.56 3.45
C LEU A 98 -5.37 5.39 4.01
N MET A 99 -4.96 4.14 3.74
CA MET A 99 -5.59 2.96 4.34
C MET A 99 -5.52 2.98 5.87
N LYS A 100 -4.37 3.36 6.45
CA LYS A 100 -4.22 3.51 7.90
C LYS A 100 -5.12 4.62 8.46
N GLN A 101 -5.24 5.75 7.74
CA GLN A 101 -6.16 6.83 8.10
C GLN A 101 -7.61 6.35 8.08
N ARG A 102 -8.03 5.63 7.03
CA ARG A 102 -9.35 5.01 6.95
C ARG A 102 -9.60 4.05 8.11
N SER A 103 -8.64 3.19 8.47
CA SER A 103 -8.78 2.29 9.64
C SER A 103 -8.95 3.08 10.95
N ARG A 104 -8.24 4.20 11.10
CA ARG A 104 -8.41 5.09 12.26
C ARG A 104 -9.80 5.71 12.29
N LEU A 105 -10.28 6.24 11.16
CA LEU A 105 -11.62 6.83 11.05
C LEU A 105 -12.69 5.78 11.34
N HIS A 106 -12.54 4.56 10.83
CA HIS A 106 -13.44 3.46 11.16
C HIS A 106 -13.45 3.15 12.68
N ALA A 107 -12.29 3.16 13.34
CA ALA A 107 -12.23 3.00 14.79
C ALA A 107 -12.94 4.16 15.53
N MET A 108 -12.76 5.40 15.08
CA MET A 108 -13.46 6.57 15.63
C MET A 108 -14.97 6.47 15.45
N LEU A 109 -15.44 5.98 14.30
CA LEU A 109 -16.86 5.77 14.02
C LEU A 109 -17.49 4.77 15.02
N CYS A 110 -16.77 3.71 15.37
CA CYS A 110 -17.22 2.73 16.36
C CYS A 110 -17.30 3.29 17.78
N THR A 111 -16.51 4.31 18.10
CA THR A 111 -16.45 4.92 19.45
C THR A 111 -17.22 6.23 19.56
N ALA A 112 -17.81 6.73 18.47
CA ALA A 112 -18.51 8.00 18.42
C ALA A 112 -19.74 8.01 19.34
N GLY A 113 -19.84 9.05 20.17
CA GLY A 113 -20.85 9.19 21.22
C GLY A 113 -22.15 9.84 20.74
N SER A 114 -22.11 10.54 19.61
CA SER A 114 -23.26 11.22 19.01
C SER A 114 -23.42 10.90 17.53
N ASP A 115 -24.62 11.14 16.98
CA ASP A 115 -24.88 10.95 15.55
C ASP A 115 -24.21 12.03 14.68
N GLU A 116 -23.99 13.23 15.23
CA GLU A 116 -23.22 14.30 14.57
C GLU A 116 -21.76 13.88 14.39
N GLU A 117 -21.11 13.35 15.44
CA GLU A 117 -19.75 12.81 15.35
C GLU A 117 -19.66 11.64 14.36
N ARG A 118 -20.67 10.75 14.35
CA ARG A 118 -20.72 9.66 13.37
C ARG A 118 -20.81 10.17 11.94
N TYR A 119 -21.64 11.20 11.71
CA TYR A 119 -21.77 11.82 10.40
C TYR A 119 -20.44 12.43 9.94
N ASP A 120 -19.78 13.21 10.79
CA ASP A 120 -18.52 13.85 10.44
C ASP A 120 -17.42 12.84 10.10
N VAL A 121 -17.29 11.79 10.92
CA VAL A 121 -16.31 10.72 10.68
C VAL A 121 -16.65 9.93 9.42
N ALA A 122 -17.92 9.62 9.18
CA ALA A 122 -18.37 8.94 7.96
C ALA A 122 -18.15 9.81 6.72
N TYR A 123 -18.40 11.11 6.80
CA TYR A 123 -18.16 12.07 5.74
C TYR A 123 -16.67 12.14 5.40
N GLU A 124 -15.80 12.30 6.40
CA GLU A 124 -14.35 12.32 6.18
C GLU A 124 -13.87 10.99 5.54
N MET A 125 -14.35 9.87 6.05
CA MET A 125 -13.96 8.55 5.55
C MET A 125 -14.40 8.32 4.09
N CYS A 126 -15.67 8.60 3.76
CA CYS A 126 -16.27 8.25 2.47
C CYS A 126 -16.07 9.32 1.39
N VAL A 127 -16.05 10.60 1.76
CA VAL A 127 -16.00 11.71 0.80
C VAL A 127 -14.57 12.23 0.61
N LYS A 128 -13.72 12.16 1.63
CA LYS A 128 -12.33 12.63 1.53
C LYS A 128 -11.34 11.49 1.32
N VAL A 129 -11.32 10.51 2.22
CA VAL A 129 -10.25 9.49 2.23
C VAL A 129 -10.45 8.38 1.20
N GLN A 130 -11.68 7.87 1.04
CA GLN A 130 -11.95 6.75 0.12
C GLN A 130 -11.65 7.09 -1.36
N PRO A 131 -12.03 8.26 -1.90
CA PRO A 131 -11.68 8.62 -3.27
C PRO A 131 -10.18 8.69 -3.51
N ASP A 132 -9.41 9.22 -2.55
CA ASP A 132 -7.94 9.29 -2.65
C ASP A 132 -7.30 7.89 -2.67
N ILE A 133 -7.83 6.95 -1.87
CA ILE A 133 -7.43 5.54 -1.90
C ILE A 133 -7.69 4.97 -3.30
N ASP A 134 -8.90 5.16 -3.84
CA ASP A 134 -9.29 4.62 -5.13
C ASP A 134 -8.43 5.19 -6.26
N GLN A 135 -8.14 6.49 -6.24
CA GLN A 135 -7.22 7.15 -7.18
C GLN A 135 -5.83 6.54 -7.13
N VAL A 136 -5.26 6.34 -5.94
CA VAL A 136 -3.92 5.74 -5.79
C VAL A 136 -3.88 4.32 -6.36
N TYR A 137 -4.87 3.48 -6.06
CA TYR A 137 -4.89 2.11 -6.58
C TYR A 137 -5.24 2.03 -8.07
N GLN A 138 -6.03 2.97 -8.60
CA GLN A 138 -6.23 3.11 -10.04
C GLN A 138 -4.93 3.51 -10.75
N ALA A 139 -4.19 4.47 -10.19
CA ALA A 139 -2.88 4.88 -10.71
C ALA A 139 -1.86 3.72 -10.70
N VAL A 140 -1.81 2.95 -9.61
CA VAL A 140 -0.93 1.78 -9.53
C VAL A 140 -1.34 0.71 -10.54
N ARG A 141 -2.64 0.40 -10.68
CA ARG A 141 -3.13 -0.57 -11.69
C ARG A 141 -2.86 -0.10 -13.12
N ALA A 142 -3.08 1.18 -13.41
CA ALA A 142 -2.78 1.76 -14.72
C ALA A 142 -1.29 1.61 -15.05
N TRP A 143 -0.39 1.83 -14.09
CA TRP A 143 1.04 1.56 -14.27
C TRP A 143 1.34 0.07 -14.46
N GLU A 144 0.72 -0.83 -13.69
CA GLU A 144 0.89 -2.28 -13.85
C GLU A 144 0.40 -2.78 -15.23
N GLU A 145 -0.62 -2.14 -15.81
CA GLU A 145 -1.21 -2.51 -17.10
C GLU A 145 -0.50 -1.87 -18.31
N SER A 146 -0.10 -0.60 -18.20
CA SER A 146 0.45 0.19 -19.32
C SER A 146 1.96 0.42 -19.24
N GLY A 147 2.56 0.34 -18.05
CA GLY A 147 3.93 0.77 -17.78
C GLY A 147 4.11 2.29 -17.67
N ASP A 148 3.06 3.08 -17.91
CA ASP A 148 3.14 4.55 -17.86
C ASP A 148 3.07 5.09 -16.44
N ILE A 149 3.90 6.10 -16.16
CA ILE A 149 4.03 6.72 -14.84
C ILE A 149 2.80 7.61 -14.56
N PRO A 150 2.08 7.41 -13.44
CA PRO A 150 0.92 8.24 -13.14
C PRO A 150 1.31 9.66 -12.72
N SER A 151 0.87 10.67 -13.48
CA SER A 151 1.12 12.10 -13.21
C SER A 151 0.41 12.65 -11.96
N ALA A 152 -0.45 11.86 -11.31
CA ALA A 152 -1.29 12.29 -10.18
C ALA A 152 -0.53 12.55 -8.86
N ILE A 153 0.80 12.45 -8.85
CA ILE A 153 1.65 12.59 -7.65
C ILE A 153 1.92 14.07 -7.30
N GLU A 154 1.78 14.99 -8.25
CA GLU A 154 2.24 16.38 -8.09
C GLU A 154 1.56 17.13 -6.93
N GLN A 155 0.32 16.81 -6.59
CA GLN A 155 -0.45 17.58 -5.58
C GLN A 155 -0.01 17.32 -4.13
N ASP A 156 0.36 16.08 -3.79
CA ASP A 156 0.85 15.72 -2.46
C ASP A 156 2.28 16.24 -2.22
N ASP A 157 3.12 16.22 -3.25
CA ASP A 157 4.49 16.76 -3.16
C ASP A 157 4.46 18.27 -2.86
N ILE A 158 3.46 19.03 -3.34
CA ILE A 158 3.27 20.45 -3.02
C ILE A 158 2.88 20.64 -1.55
N VAL A 159 1.92 19.86 -1.03
CA VAL A 159 1.48 19.97 0.37
C VAL A 159 2.61 19.57 1.32
N GLU A 160 3.31 18.46 1.05
CA GLU A 160 4.44 18.01 1.87
C GLU A 160 5.59 19.03 1.83
N ALA A 161 5.89 19.60 0.66
CA ALA A 161 6.88 20.67 0.53
C ALA A 161 6.48 21.91 1.33
N THR A 162 5.22 22.34 1.27
CA THR A 162 4.71 23.48 2.05
C THR A 162 4.76 23.23 3.54
N VAL A 163 4.34 22.05 4.02
CA VAL A 163 4.44 21.68 5.44
C VAL A 163 5.90 21.67 5.90
N LYS A 164 6.82 21.13 5.10
CA LYS A 164 8.26 21.12 5.40
C LYS A 164 8.82 22.54 5.50
N LYS A 165 8.39 23.46 4.63
CA LYS A 165 8.76 24.88 4.69
C LYS A 165 8.21 25.55 5.96
N MET A 166 6.96 25.27 6.35
CA MET A 166 6.37 25.78 7.59
C MET A 166 7.12 25.28 8.84
N LEU A 167 7.40 23.98 8.93
CA LEU A 167 8.17 23.42 10.05
C LEU A 167 9.57 24.02 10.13
N ARG A 168 10.22 24.24 8.97
CA ARG A 168 11.52 24.90 8.92
C ARG A 168 11.43 26.35 9.41
N ARG A 169 10.44 27.12 8.97
CA ARG A 169 10.17 28.48 9.45
C ARG A 169 10.05 28.52 10.97
N ASP A 170 9.24 27.65 11.56
CA ASP A 170 9.02 27.63 13.00
C ASP A 170 10.30 27.26 13.77
N SER A 171 11.07 26.29 13.26
CA SER A 171 12.37 25.93 13.84
C SER A 171 13.36 27.11 13.82
N ILE A 172 13.35 27.93 12.76
CA ILE A 172 14.20 29.11 12.65
C ILE A 172 13.77 30.17 13.66
N LYS A 173 12.46 30.42 13.85
CA LYS A 173 11.97 31.35 14.88
C LYS A 173 12.43 30.97 16.27
N VAL A 174 12.34 29.68 16.62
CA VAL A 174 12.84 29.16 17.90
C VAL A 174 14.35 29.40 18.02
N ARG A 175 15.12 29.10 16.98
CA ARG A 175 16.58 29.30 17.00
C ARG A 175 16.96 30.77 17.13
N LEU A 176 16.27 31.68 16.43
CA LEU A 176 16.47 33.12 16.56
C LEU A 176 16.22 33.62 17.99
N SER A 177 15.16 33.12 18.64
CA SER A 177 14.89 33.41 20.05
C SER A 177 16.04 32.96 20.97
N GLN A 178 16.56 31.75 20.75
CA GLN A 178 17.72 31.24 21.49
C GLN A 178 18.98 32.07 21.26
N LEU A 179 19.27 32.45 20.01
CA LEU A 179 20.42 33.29 19.66
C LEU A 179 20.32 34.67 20.33
N ARG A 180 19.13 35.28 20.34
CA ARG A 180 18.87 36.54 21.06
C ARG A 180 19.10 36.40 22.56
N SER A 181 18.72 35.27 23.15
CA SER A 181 18.99 34.99 24.57
C SER A 181 20.48 34.80 24.85
N LYS A 182 21.21 34.12 23.95
CA LYS A 182 22.67 33.93 24.07
C LYS A 182 23.45 35.23 23.97
N LEU A 183 23.09 36.13 23.05
CA LEU A 183 23.71 37.44 22.89
C LEU A 183 23.49 38.37 24.10
N LYS A 184 22.42 38.15 24.86
CA LYS A 184 22.15 38.91 26.11
C LYS A 184 22.96 38.43 27.31
N LYS A 185 23.71 37.33 27.20
CA LYS A 185 24.47 36.81 28.34
C LYS A 185 25.70 37.68 28.61
N PRO A 186 25.90 38.14 29.86
CA PRO A 186 27.10 38.89 30.22
C PRO A 186 28.34 37.99 30.17
N GLY A 187 29.49 38.55 29.77
CA GLY A 187 30.77 37.84 29.71
C GLY A 187 30.99 37.00 28.45
N LEU A 188 30.28 37.27 27.36
CA LEU A 188 30.49 36.59 26.08
C LEU A 188 31.80 37.06 25.43
N SER A 189 32.58 36.12 24.88
CA SER A 189 33.77 36.45 24.08
C SER A 189 33.38 37.21 22.80
N PRO A 190 34.18 38.20 22.35
CA PRO A 190 33.97 38.90 21.08
C PRO A 190 33.79 37.96 19.88
N ASP A 191 34.57 36.87 19.83
CA ASP A 191 34.51 35.89 18.73
C ASP A 191 33.18 35.14 18.71
N LEU A 192 32.68 34.76 19.90
CA LEU A 192 31.38 34.08 20.06
C LEU A 192 30.23 35.03 19.77
N GLN A 193 30.38 36.31 20.11
CA GLN A 193 29.39 37.33 19.79
C GLN A 193 29.25 37.49 18.27
N GLN A 194 30.38 37.64 17.56
CA GLN A 194 30.40 37.76 16.11
C GLN A 194 29.82 36.51 15.42
N GLN A 195 30.14 35.31 15.91
CA GLN A 195 29.55 34.07 15.40
C GLN A 195 28.03 34.03 15.55
N TYR A 196 27.49 34.41 16.70
CA TYR A 196 26.04 34.41 16.92
C TYR A 196 25.32 35.51 16.13
N GLU A 197 25.92 36.67 15.95
CA GLU A 197 25.39 37.74 15.11
C GLU A 197 25.33 37.32 13.63
N GLN A 198 26.38 36.66 13.14
CA GLN A 198 26.40 36.13 11.79
C GLN A 198 25.39 35.01 11.58
N GLU A 199 25.32 34.04 12.49
CA GLU A 199 24.29 32.99 12.45
C GLU A 199 22.87 33.59 12.49
N MET A 200 22.66 34.64 13.28
CA MET A 200 21.37 35.33 13.37
C MET A 200 21.00 36.01 12.04
N SER A 201 21.95 36.69 11.39
CA SER A 201 21.76 37.32 10.08
C SER A 201 21.37 36.28 9.02
N ASP A 202 22.08 35.17 8.94
CA ASP A 202 21.80 34.08 8.00
C ASP A 202 20.39 33.51 8.21
N LYS A 203 20.00 33.32 9.48
CA LYS A 203 18.68 32.80 9.84
C LYS A 203 17.54 33.78 9.54
N ILE A 204 17.78 35.09 9.67
CA ILE A 204 16.81 36.12 9.27
C ILE A 204 16.60 36.09 7.75
N ASN A 205 17.68 36.00 6.98
CA ASN A 205 17.60 35.91 5.52
C ASN A 205 16.89 34.63 5.06
N GLU A 206 17.20 33.49 5.68
CA GLU A 206 16.53 32.22 5.42
C GLU A 206 15.03 32.29 5.74
N LEU A 207 14.66 32.95 6.86
CA LEU A 207 13.27 33.15 7.24
C LEU A 207 12.52 34.02 6.24
N ALA A 208 13.09 35.16 5.85
CA ALA A 208 12.47 36.07 4.87
C ALA A 208 12.25 35.38 3.52
N ARG A 209 13.21 34.56 3.07
CA ARG A 209 13.04 33.76 1.85
C ARG A 209 11.90 32.76 1.99
N LEU A 210 11.83 32.03 3.11
CA LEU A 210 10.76 31.05 3.37
C LEU A 210 9.39 31.70 3.48
N GLU A 211 9.28 32.88 4.10
CA GLU A 211 8.02 33.63 4.18
C GLU A 211 7.58 34.12 2.79
N GLY A 212 8.51 34.62 1.97
CA GLY A 212 8.24 34.96 0.56
C GLY A 212 7.80 33.76 -0.28
N GLU A 213 8.43 32.60 -0.12
CA GLU A 213 8.03 31.35 -0.80
C GLU A 213 6.67 30.80 -0.34
N LEU A 214 6.25 31.13 0.90
CA LEU A 214 4.97 30.71 1.48
C LEU A 214 3.85 31.74 1.28
N GLY A 215 4.18 32.95 0.81
CA GLY A 215 3.23 34.07 0.68
C GLY A 215 2.76 34.64 2.03
N LEU A 216 3.64 34.62 3.04
CA LEU A 216 3.38 35.10 4.41
C LEU A 216 4.00 36.46 4.70
#